data_AF-A0A060HTQ5-F1
#
_entry.id   AF-A0A060HTQ5-F1
#
_cell.length_a   1.000
_cell.length_b   1.000
_cell.length_c   1.000
_cell.angle_alpha   90.00
_cell.angle_beta   90.00
_cell.angle_gamma   90.00
#
_symmetry.space_group_name_H-M   'P 1'
#
loop_
_entity.id
_entity.type
_entity.pdbx_description
1 polymer ?
#
loop_
_entity_poly.entity_id
_entity_poly.type
_entity_poly.pdbx_seq_one_letter_code
_entity_poly.pdbx_strand_id
1 'polypeptide(L)'
;MAQQVSSITKRVLAKQMARRFGMSLRNAYTHTYTELNESLIPGGIVEQDGAVPATRGPRIFQLDGVPCFRLSGLGMLLACCLDEIDIDRRALLFRQYLDSDRSWRRDPRKDELLSHLKAYPEFTLELLKHGASQYLEGKADHPLSAFPTRKRKSPAST
;
A
#
# COMPACT_ATOMS: atom_id res chain seq x y z
N MET A 1 7.64 -13.32 -12.41
CA MET A 1 8.29 -13.28 -11.08
C MET A 1 7.55 -12.25 -10.25
N ALA A 2 6.92 -12.63 -9.14
CA ALA A 2 6.21 -11.67 -8.29
C ALA A 2 7.26 -10.77 -7.63
N GLN A 3 7.25 -9.48 -7.97
CA GLN A 3 8.15 -8.51 -7.39
C GLN A 3 7.79 -8.37 -5.91
N GLN A 4 8.59 -8.97 -5.05
CA GLN A 4 8.37 -9.01 -3.61
C GLN A 4 8.44 -7.57 -3.06
N VAL A 5 7.33 -7.07 -2.53
CA VAL A 5 7.32 -5.80 -1.78
C VAL A 5 8.32 -5.95 -0.65
N SER A 6 9.32 -5.07 -0.58
CA SER A 6 10.41 -5.18 0.39
C SER A 6 9.87 -5.07 1.82
N SER A 7 9.87 -6.16 2.58
CA SER A 7 9.48 -6.19 3.99
C SER A 7 10.58 -5.57 4.87
N ILE A 8 10.20 -4.77 5.86
CA ILE A 8 11.13 -4.02 6.72
C ILE A 8 10.89 -4.30 8.21
N THR A 9 11.96 -4.43 9.01
CA THR A 9 11.81 -4.56 10.47
C THR A 9 11.58 -3.19 11.12
N LYS A 10 10.89 -3.17 12.28
CA LYS A 10 10.63 -1.95 13.06
C LYS A 10 11.89 -1.12 13.32
N ARG A 11 13.00 -1.79 13.61
CA ARG A 11 14.29 -1.13 13.88
C ARG A 11 14.86 -0.42 12.66
N VAL A 12 14.75 -1.01 11.47
CA VAL A 12 15.22 -0.36 10.24
C VAL A 12 14.33 0.83 9.90
N LEU A 13 13.01 0.69 10.05
CA LEU A 13 12.07 1.79 9.86
C LEU A 13 12.35 2.95 10.82
N ALA A 14 12.51 2.69 12.11
CA ALA A 14 12.86 3.70 13.11
C ALA A 14 14.18 4.42 12.79
N LYS A 15 15.20 3.70 12.30
CA LYS A 15 16.46 4.32 11.84
C LYS A 15 16.25 5.25 10.65
N GLN A 16 15.39 4.87 9.71
CA GLN A 16 15.05 5.72 8.56
C GLN A 16 14.29 6.98 9.03
N MET A 17 13.32 6.84 9.94
CA MET A 17 12.58 7.97 10.50
C MET A 17 13.49 8.93 11.27
N ALA A 18 14.39 8.40 12.12
CA ALA A 18 15.37 9.20 12.85
C ALA A 18 16.23 10.07 11.91
N ARG A 19 16.69 9.49 10.80
CA ARG A 19 17.48 10.21 9.78
C ARG A 19 16.64 11.24 9.03
N ARG A 20 15.44 10.86 8.58
CA ARG A 20 14.56 11.70 7.77
C ARG A 20 14.10 12.94 8.52
N PHE A 21 13.83 12.82 9.81
CA PHE A 21 13.25 13.88 10.64
C PHE A 21 14.22 14.48 11.66
N GLY A 22 15.51 14.12 11.63
CA GLY A 22 16.52 14.67 12.53
C GLY A 22 16.25 14.43 14.02
N MET A 23 15.61 13.30 14.38
CA MET A 23 15.22 12.99 15.76
C MET A 23 16.06 11.87 16.38
N SER A 24 16.05 11.77 17.71
CA SER A 24 16.77 10.70 18.42
C SER A 24 16.22 9.32 18.05
N LEU A 25 17.09 8.29 18.01
CA LEU A 25 16.67 6.93 17.68
C LEU A 25 15.62 6.39 18.66
N ARG A 26 15.71 6.78 19.95
CA ARG A 26 14.73 6.40 20.97
C ARG A 26 13.34 6.95 20.61
N ASN A 27 13.26 8.24 20.28
CA ASN A 27 11.99 8.89 19.96
C ASN A 27 11.41 8.33 18.65
N ALA A 28 12.25 8.19 17.62
CA ALA A 28 11.84 7.59 16.35
C ALA A 28 11.29 6.16 16.54
N TYR A 29 11.94 5.36 17.39
CA TYR A 29 11.51 4.00 17.68
C TYR A 29 10.15 3.97 18.38
N THR A 30 9.99 4.75 19.46
CA THR A 30 8.70 4.83 20.17
C THR A 30 7.60 5.27 19.23
N HIS A 31 7.80 6.37 18.48
CA HIS A 31 6.76 6.90 17.61
C HIS A 31 6.41 5.96 16.46
N THR A 32 7.42 5.36 15.80
CA THR A 32 7.19 4.35 14.76
C THR A 32 6.42 3.14 15.30
N TYR A 33 6.73 2.70 16.52
CA TYR A 33 6.04 1.58 17.14
C TYR A 33 4.59 1.91 17.47
N THR A 34 4.34 3.07 18.07
CA THR A 34 3.00 3.57 18.38
C THR A 34 2.17 3.64 17.09
N GLU A 35 2.64 4.35 16.07
CA GLU A 35 1.91 4.50 14.80
C GLU A 35 1.64 3.16 14.12
N LEU A 36 2.62 2.25 14.12
CA LEU A 36 2.42 0.92 13.53
C LEU A 36 1.31 0.13 14.24
N ASN A 37 1.34 0.04 15.56
CA ASN A 37 0.42 -0.85 16.28
C ASN A 37 -0.93 -0.20 16.60
N GLU A 38 -1.01 1.13 16.71
CA GLU A 38 -2.24 1.84 17.06
C GLU A 38 -3.02 2.30 15.82
N SER A 39 -2.32 2.65 14.73
CA SER A 39 -2.94 3.24 13.54
C SER A 39 -2.82 2.33 12.32
N LEU A 40 -1.59 2.02 11.89
CA LEU A 40 -1.34 1.46 10.55
C LEU A 40 -1.74 -0.01 10.41
N ILE A 41 -1.45 -0.83 11.43
CA ILE A 41 -1.84 -2.25 11.43
C ILE A 41 -3.34 -2.40 11.68
N PRO A 42 -3.95 -1.76 12.71
CA PRO A 42 -5.40 -1.85 12.91
C PRO A 42 -6.20 -1.29 11.73
N GLY A 43 -5.71 -0.23 11.08
CA GLY A 43 -6.31 0.34 9.87
C GLY A 43 -6.11 -0.51 8.60
N GLY A 44 -5.42 -1.64 8.69
CA GLY A 44 -5.18 -2.54 7.56
C GLY A 44 -4.28 -1.94 6.47
N ILE A 45 -3.51 -0.89 6.78
CA ILE A 45 -2.58 -0.22 5.85
C ILE A 45 -1.25 -0.97 5.78
N VAL A 46 -0.81 -1.52 6.92
CA VAL A 46 0.43 -2.30 7.05
C VAL A 46 0.09 -3.68 7.57
N GLU A 47 0.77 -4.70 7.05
CA GLU A 47 0.66 -6.08 7.52
C GLU A 47 2.03 -6.67 7.87
N GLN A 48 2.03 -7.66 8.77
CA GLN A 48 3.23 -8.38 9.15
C GLN A 48 3.58 -9.43 8.08
N ASP A 49 4.75 -9.30 7.46
CA ASP A 49 5.25 -10.14 6.36
C ASP A 49 6.31 -11.13 6.86
N GLY A 50 5.93 -11.93 7.86
CA GLY A 50 6.81 -12.93 8.46
C GLY A 50 7.89 -12.34 9.40
N ALA A 51 9.00 -13.07 9.51
CA ALA A 51 10.08 -12.74 10.43
C ALA A 51 11.46 -13.03 9.81
N VAL A 52 12.43 -12.15 10.08
CA VAL A 52 13.82 -12.30 9.63
C VAL A 52 14.61 -13.01 10.73
N PRO A 53 15.21 -14.19 10.47
CA PRO A 53 16.00 -14.90 11.47
C PRO A 53 17.15 -14.02 11.98
N ALA A 54 17.27 -13.87 13.30
CA ALA A 54 18.42 -13.18 13.87
C ALA A 54 19.60 -14.14 13.96
N THR A 55 20.72 -13.82 13.30
CA THR A 55 21.96 -14.61 13.41
C THR A 55 22.74 -14.35 14.70
N ARG A 56 22.36 -13.31 15.49
CA ARG A 56 22.98 -12.92 16.76
C ARG A 56 21.94 -12.34 17.71
N GLY A 57 22.16 -12.45 19.03
CA GLY A 57 21.29 -11.87 20.07
C GLY A 57 20.50 -12.92 20.88
N PRO A 58 19.42 -12.54 21.58
CA PRO A 58 18.63 -13.46 22.41
C PRO A 58 18.11 -14.67 21.62
N ARG A 59 18.16 -15.87 22.23
CA ARG A 59 17.82 -17.15 21.58
C ARG A 59 16.42 -17.17 20.97
N ILE A 60 15.46 -16.47 21.60
CA ILE A 60 14.08 -16.31 21.10
C ILE A 60 14.08 -15.71 19.68
N PHE A 61 14.82 -14.63 19.43
CA PHE A 61 14.88 -14.01 18.10
C PHE A 61 15.67 -14.84 17.08
N GLN A 62 16.54 -15.74 17.54
CA GLN A 62 17.23 -16.66 16.64
C GLN A 62 16.30 -17.79 16.16
N LEU A 63 15.34 -18.19 17.00
CA LEU A 63 14.35 -19.23 16.71
C LEU A 63 13.13 -18.68 15.96
N ASP A 64 12.55 -17.59 16.46
CA ASP A 64 11.28 -17.05 15.96
C ASP A 64 11.46 -15.93 14.93
N GLY A 65 12.67 -15.36 14.85
CA GLY A 65 12.99 -14.23 13.98
C GLY A 65 12.46 -12.88 14.47
N VAL A 66 12.87 -11.81 13.79
CA VAL A 66 12.40 -10.44 14.03
C VAL A 66 11.25 -10.11 13.08
N PRO A 67 10.06 -9.73 13.56
CA PRO A 67 8.93 -9.38 12.72
C PRO A 67 9.26 -8.33 11.65
N CYS A 68 8.80 -8.59 10.42
CA CYS A 68 8.89 -7.68 9.30
C CYS A 68 7.51 -7.19 8.87
N PHE A 69 7.46 -6.00 8.31
CA PHE A 69 6.23 -5.30 7.95
C PHE A 69 6.30 -4.89 6.48
N ARG A 70 5.16 -4.92 5.81
CA ARG A 70 4.99 -4.36 4.45
C ARG A 70 3.66 -3.66 4.32
N LEU A 71 3.52 -2.84 3.28
CA LEU A 71 2.22 -2.28 2.92
C LEU A 71 1.28 -3.41 2.48
N SER A 72 0.04 -3.34 2.95
CA SER A 72 -1.05 -4.16 2.44
C SER A 72 -1.48 -3.69 1.04
N GLY A 73 -2.43 -4.38 0.42
CA GLY A 73 -3.08 -3.89 -0.80
C GLY A 73 -3.67 -2.48 -0.63
N LEU A 74 -4.42 -2.26 0.46
CA LEU A 74 -4.97 -0.95 0.80
C LEU A 74 -3.86 0.09 1.04
N GLY A 75 -2.80 -0.30 1.75
CA GLY A 75 -1.68 0.60 2.02
C GLY A 75 -0.92 1.02 0.75
N MET A 76 -0.73 0.11 -0.20
CA MET A 76 -0.17 0.45 -1.51
C MET A 76 -1.07 1.44 -2.25
N LEU A 77 -2.38 1.20 -2.24
CA LEU A 77 -3.36 2.07 -2.91
C LEU A 77 -3.40 3.47 -2.30
N LEU A 78 -3.41 3.59 -0.97
CA LEU A 78 -3.36 4.89 -0.27
C LEU A 78 -2.01 5.60 -0.46
N ALA A 79 -0.91 4.86 -0.50
CA ALA A 79 0.40 5.45 -0.78
C ALA A 79 0.46 6.11 -2.18
N CYS A 80 -0.31 5.61 -3.16
CA CYS A 80 -0.42 6.24 -4.48
C CYS A 80 -1.10 7.62 -4.45
N CYS A 81 -1.74 7.98 -3.33
CA CYS A 81 -2.44 9.25 -3.16
C CYS A 81 -1.60 10.32 -2.46
N LEU A 82 -0.40 9.97 -1.98
CA LEU A 82 0.52 10.87 -1.28
C LEU A 82 1.28 11.73 -2.28
N ASP A 83 1.14 13.06 -2.17
CA ASP A 83 1.76 14.02 -3.08
C ASP A 83 3.27 14.15 -2.85
N GLU A 84 3.78 13.70 -1.69
CA GLU A 84 5.20 13.66 -1.38
C GLU A 84 5.95 12.55 -2.13
N ILE A 85 5.22 11.64 -2.80
CA ILE A 85 5.77 10.57 -3.62
C ILE A 85 5.71 11.01 -5.09
N ASP A 86 6.82 10.83 -5.80
CA ASP A 86 6.90 11.16 -7.21
C ASP A 86 5.90 10.34 -8.06
N ILE A 87 5.48 10.92 -9.19
CA ILE A 87 4.46 10.35 -10.06
C ILE A 87 4.81 8.95 -10.57
N ASP A 88 6.08 8.71 -10.91
CA ASP A 88 6.55 7.42 -11.41
C ASP A 88 6.46 6.35 -10.32
N ARG A 89 6.84 6.70 -9.09
CA ARG A 89 6.73 5.81 -7.94
C ARG A 89 5.27 5.56 -7.54
N ARG A 90 4.40 6.56 -7.58
CA ARG A 90 2.95 6.40 -7.39
C ARG A 90 2.36 5.45 -8.44
N ALA A 91 2.72 5.63 -9.71
CA ALA A 91 2.27 4.75 -10.79
C ALA A 91 2.78 3.30 -10.62
N LEU A 92 4.04 3.12 -10.18
CA LEU A 92 4.60 1.80 -9.88
C LEU A 92 3.84 1.11 -8.74
N LEU A 93 3.57 1.82 -7.64
CA LEU A 93 2.79 1.31 -6.52
C LEU A 93 1.38 0.90 -6.95
N PHE A 94 0.74 1.69 -7.81
CA PHE A 94 -0.60 1.37 -8.30
C PHE A 94 -0.60 0.11 -9.18
N ARG A 95 0.41 -0.05 -10.04
CA ARG A 95 0.62 -1.28 -10.80
C ARG A 95 0.84 -2.49 -9.88
N GLN A 96 1.69 -2.34 -8.87
CA GLN A 96 1.93 -3.39 -7.87
C GLN A 96 0.67 -3.78 -7.12
N TYR A 97 -0.17 -2.81 -6.75
CA TYR A 97 -1.48 -3.07 -6.16
C TYR A 97 -2.35 -3.96 -7.08
N LEU A 98 -2.54 -3.56 -8.34
CA LEU A 98 -3.33 -4.32 -9.34
C LEU A 98 -2.75 -5.72 -9.65
N ASP A 99 -1.46 -5.91 -9.44
CA ASP A 99 -0.80 -7.22 -9.55
C ASP A 99 -0.89 -8.06 -8.28
N SER A 100 -0.93 -7.44 -7.10
CA SER A 100 -0.97 -8.13 -5.81
C SER A 100 -2.36 -8.63 -5.45
N ASP A 101 -3.40 -7.86 -5.77
CA ASP A 101 -4.77 -8.16 -5.40
C ASP A 101 -5.37 -9.23 -6.34
N ARG A 102 -5.82 -10.34 -5.75
CA ARG A 102 -6.41 -11.47 -6.51
C ARG A 102 -7.65 -11.05 -7.29
N SER A 103 -8.41 -10.09 -6.78
CA SER A 103 -9.63 -9.57 -7.41
C SER A 103 -9.29 -8.86 -8.71
N TRP A 104 -8.22 -8.06 -8.70
CA TRP A 104 -7.77 -7.29 -9.87
C TRP A 104 -7.01 -8.12 -10.90
N ARG A 105 -6.33 -9.21 -10.50
CA ARG A 105 -5.62 -10.08 -11.45
C ARG A 105 -6.48 -10.61 -12.60
N ARG A 106 -7.78 -10.78 -12.37
CA ARG A 106 -8.74 -11.29 -13.36
C ARG A 106 -9.79 -10.25 -13.76
N ASP A 107 -9.71 -9.03 -13.23
CA ASP A 107 -10.67 -7.99 -13.53
C ASP A 107 -10.42 -7.43 -14.94
N PRO A 108 -11.41 -7.43 -15.84
CA PRO A 108 -11.25 -6.94 -17.21
C PRO A 108 -10.90 -5.45 -17.29
N ARG A 109 -11.15 -4.68 -16.22
CA ARG A 109 -10.81 -3.24 -16.14
C ARG A 109 -9.32 -3.00 -15.89
N LYS A 110 -8.56 -4.02 -15.48
CA LYS A 110 -7.14 -3.86 -15.12
C LYS A 110 -6.33 -3.28 -16.28
N ASP A 111 -6.47 -3.84 -17.49
CA ASP A 111 -5.70 -3.40 -18.65
C ASP A 111 -6.09 -1.99 -19.09
N GLU A 112 -7.37 -1.64 -18.96
CA GLU A 112 -7.88 -0.29 -19.20
C GLU A 112 -7.26 0.71 -18.21
N LEU A 113 -7.31 0.42 -16.90
CA LEU A 113 -6.70 1.26 -15.86
C LEU A 113 -5.19 1.44 -16.07
N LEU A 114 -4.47 0.37 -16.43
CA LEU A 114 -3.05 0.44 -16.72
C LEU A 114 -2.75 1.27 -17.98
N SER A 115 -3.63 1.22 -18.98
CA SER A 115 -3.52 2.03 -20.20
C SER A 115 -3.77 3.51 -19.90
N HIS A 116 -4.78 3.82 -19.08
CA HIS A 116 -5.05 5.17 -18.61
C HIS A 116 -3.90 5.72 -17.76
N LEU A 117 -3.37 4.92 -16.83
CA LEU A 117 -2.20 5.31 -16.03
C LEU A 117 -1.00 5.65 -16.90
N LYS A 118 -0.79 4.91 -18.00
CA LYS A 118 0.31 5.16 -18.94
C LYS A 118 0.09 6.40 -19.80
N ALA A 119 -1.15 6.65 -20.25
CA ALA A 119 -1.47 7.76 -21.13
C ALA A 119 -1.67 9.09 -20.37
N TYR A 120 -2.27 9.03 -19.19
CA TYR A 120 -2.69 10.17 -18.37
C TYR A 120 -2.42 9.91 -16.87
N PRO A 121 -1.14 9.83 -16.46
CA PRO A 121 -0.77 9.41 -15.10
C PRO A 121 -1.30 10.36 -14.04
N GLU A 122 -1.16 11.67 -14.22
CA GLU A 122 -1.61 12.69 -13.26
C GLU A 122 -3.12 12.60 -13.03
N PHE A 123 -3.90 12.61 -14.13
CA PHE A 123 -5.35 12.50 -14.05
C PHE A 123 -5.81 11.20 -13.39
N THR A 124 -5.18 10.07 -13.75
CA THR A 124 -5.53 8.76 -13.20
C THR A 124 -5.26 8.71 -11.69
N LEU A 125 -4.13 9.26 -11.25
CA LEU A 125 -3.75 9.30 -9.83
C LEU A 125 -4.59 10.29 -9.02
N GLU A 126 -5.02 11.40 -9.61
CA GLU A 126 -5.97 12.33 -8.96
C GLU A 126 -7.36 11.72 -8.83
N LEU A 127 -7.85 11.02 -9.86
CA LEU A 127 -9.11 10.29 -9.78
C LEU A 127 -9.07 9.20 -8.70
N LEU A 128 -7.93 8.50 -8.60
CA LEU A 128 -7.68 7.55 -7.53
C LEU A 128 -7.73 8.20 -6.15
N LYS A 129 -7.06 9.35 -5.98
CA LYS A 129 -7.04 10.13 -4.74
C LYS A 129 -8.45 10.57 -4.33
N HIS A 130 -9.24 11.04 -5.29
CA HIS A 130 -10.64 11.38 -5.07
C HIS A 130 -11.45 10.16 -4.58
N GLY A 131 -11.32 9.01 -5.25
CA GLY A 131 -12.01 7.79 -4.86
C GLY A 131 -11.59 7.26 -3.49
N ALA A 132 -10.31 7.34 -3.16
CA ALA A 132 -9.80 7.01 -1.82
C ALA A 132 -10.38 7.93 -0.75
N SER A 133 -10.51 9.23 -1.02
CA SER A 133 -11.16 10.19 -0.10
C SER A 133 -12.62 9.81 0.16
N GLN A 134 -13.38 9.48 -0.90
CA GLN A 134 -14.78 9.03 -0.75
C GLN A 134 -14.90 7.76 0.09
N TYR A 135 -13.97 6.81 -0.08
CA TYR A 135 -13.94 5.59 0.72
C TYR A 135 -13.66 5.88 2.21
N LEU A 136 -12.67 6.72 2.50
CA LEU A 136 -12.33 7.10 3.87
C LEU A 136 -13.46 7.87 4.58
N GLU A 137 -14.25 8.63 3.82
CA GLU A 137 -15.46 9.32 4.29
C GLU A 137 -16.67 8.39 4.45
N GLY A 138 -16.56 7.10 4.12
CA GLY A 138 -17.66 6.14 4.16
C GLY A 138 -18.72 6.34 3.08
N LYS A 139 -18.43 7.13 2.04
CA LYS A 139 -19.33 7.40 0.90
C LYS A 139 -19.22 6.37 -0.22
N ALA A 140 -18.19 5.52 -0.18
CA ALA A 140 -17.96 4.46 -1.15
C ALA A 140 -17.48 3.20 -0.44
N ASP A 141 -17.82 2.03 -0.99
CA ASP A 141 -17.42 0.74 -0.43
C ASP A 141 -15.95 0.37 -0.75
N HIS A 142 -15.35 1.01 -1.77
CA HIS A 142 -13.99 0.73 -2.21
C HIS A 142 -13.32 2.00 -2.80
N PRO A 143 -12.01 2.22 -2.60
CA PRO A 143 -11.30 3.40 -3.14
C PRO A 143 -11.36 3.56 -4.66
N LEU A 144 -11.50 2.45 -5.39
CA LEU A 144 -11.62 2.44 -6.85
C LEU A 144 -13.06 2.56 -7.38
N SER A 145 -14.06 2.75 -6.52
CA SER A 145 -15.45 2.91 -6.95
C SER A 145 -15.70 4.19 -7.76
N ALA A 146 -14.79 5.17 -7.67
CA ALA A 146 -14.85 6.40 -8.47
C ALA A 146 -14.55 6.20 -9.96
N PHE A 147 -13.96 5.07 -10.35
CA PHE A 147 -13.66 4.81 -11.75
C PHE A 147 -14.94 4.42 -12.51
N PRO A 148 -15.25 5.09 -13.64
CA PRO A 148 -16.48 4.84 -14.38
C PRO A 148 -16.53 3.38 -14.85
N THR A 149 -17.58 2.67 -14.46
CA THR A 149 -17.83 1.31 -14.98
C THR A 149 -18.66 1.41 -16.24
N ARG A 150 -18.17 0.82 -17.33
CA ARG A 150 -18.98 0.67 -18.54
C ARG A 150 -20.08 -0.35 -18.23
N LYS A 151 -21.30 0.11 -17.93
CA LYS A 151 -22.47 -0.79 -17.90
C LYS A 151 -22.56 -1.42 -19.29
N ARG A 152 -22.26 -2.71 -19.41
CA ARG A 152 -22.64 -3.49 -20.60
C ARG A 152 -24.17 -3.37 -20.70
N LYS A 153 -24.67 -2.79 -21.81
CA LYS A 153 -26.08 -2.90 -22.15
C LYS A 153 -26.43 -4.39 -22.12
N SER A 154 -27.31 -4.80 -21.23
CA SER A 154 -27.96 -6.11 -21.29
C SER A 154 -28.53 -6.24 -22.70
N PRO A 155 -28.31 -7.35 -23.41
CA PRO A 155 -29.04 -7.57 -24.65
C PRO A 155 -30.53 -7.55 -24.29
N ALA A 156 -31.27 -6.65 -24.93
CA ALA A 156 -32.71 -6.60 -24.80
C ALA A 156 -33.25 -7.98 -25.18
N SER A 157 -33.88 -8.66 -24.22
CA SER A 157 -34.66 -9.85 -24.49
C SER A 157 -35.77 -9.45 -25.47
N THR A 158 -35.58 -9.84 -26.73
CA THR A 158 -36.63 -9.93 -27.75
C THR A 158 -37.30 -11.29 -27.59
#